data_AF-A0A3C1FEI8-F1
#
_entry.id   AF-A0A3C1FEI8-F1
#
_cell.length_a   1.000
_cell.length_b   1.000
_cell.length_c   1.000
_cell.angle_alpha   90.00
_cell.angle_beta   90.00
_cell.angle_gamma   90.00
#
_symmetry.space_group_name_H-M   'P 1'
#
loop_
_entity.id
_entity.type
_entity.pdbx_description
1 polymer ?
#
loop_
_entity_poly.entity_id
_entity_poly.type
_entity_poly.pdbx_seq_one_letter_code
_entity_poly.pdbx_strand_id
1 'polypeptide(L)'
;MIAATATISRELALSAPELAATAADLTAVPPLTVELPATGVSRSPDFTILTQRMMGKVEVGGCEAPAMIYVKTVDAQGKLVDGIIVQAFWDGGKFEPVVTGSKGPGTAEIVASSGDYYVEIIGNVSGADLTSERSRLLRTAYPSVADLLEAGYCESLDAHECELKRDQNALCGGHYSYEL
;
A
#
# COMPACT_ATOMS: atom_id res chain seq x y z
N MET A 1 -23.02 68.68 35.09
CA MET A 1 -24.03 68.05 35.96
C MET A 1 -24.38 66.69 35.38
N ILE A 2 -24.14 65.63 36.17
CA ILE A 2 -24.99 64.44 36.37
C ILE A 2 -25.21 63.57 35.11
N ALA A 3 -24.43 62.50 34.89
CA ALA A 3 -24.48 61.18 35.54
C ALA A 3 -25.70 60.32 35.16
N ALA A 4 -25.42 59.08 34.78
CA ALA A 4 -26.04 57.84 35.29
C ALA A 4 -26.24 56.81 34.17
N THR A 5 -25.38 55.81 34.17
CA THR A 5 -25.65 54.50 33.56
C THR A 5 -26.23 53.61 34.66
N ALA A 6 -27.42 53.07 34.46
CA ALA A 6 -27.97 52.01 35.30
C ALA A 6 -28.94 51.12 34.50
N THR A 7 -28.53 49.86 34.36
CA THR A 7 -29.27 48.60 34.59
C THR A 7 -30.56 48.32 33.80
N ILE A 8 -30.70 47.08 33.30
CA ILE A 8 -31.76 46.09 33.65
C ILE A 8 -31.73 44.90 32.68
N SER A 9 -31.51 43.71 33.26
CA SER A 9 -31.82 42.39 32.66
C SER A 9 -33.33 42.20 32.54
N ARG A 10 -33.81 41.55 31.46
CA ARG A 10 -35.11 40.87 31.50
C ARG A 10 -35.20 39.74 30.48
N GLU A 11 -35.47 38.55 31.00
CA GLU A 11 -35.93 37.35 30.31
C GLU A 11 -37.20 37.59 29.50
N LEU A 12 -37.36 36.84 28.40
CA LEU A 12 -38.67 36.47 27.89
C LEU A 12 -38.63 35.07 27.26
N ALA A 13 -39.53 34.25 27.80
CA ALA A 13 -39.72 32.82 27.63
C ALA A 13 -40.30 32.42 26.27
N LEU A 14 -40.23 31.11 25.96
CA LEU A 14 -41.32 30.48 25.24
C LEU A 14 -41.57 29.04 25.72
N SER A 15 -42.82 28.84 26.12
CA SER A 15 -43.45 27.67 26.72
C SER A 15 -43.65 26.50 25.75
N ALA A 16 -43.75 25.28 26.27
CA ALA A 16 -44.52 24.20 25.66
C ALA A 16 -45.15 23.31 26.75
N PRO A 17 -46.38 22.80 26.55
CA PRO A 17 -47.23 22.28 27.61
C PRO A 17 -46.97 20.82 27.99
N GLU A 18 -47.33 20.52 29.23
CA GLU A 18 -47.49 19.19 29.81
C GLU A 18 -48.59 18.41 29.08
N LEU A 19 -48.23 17.26 28.52
CA LEU A 19 -49.17 16.26 28.02
C LEU A 19 -49.00 14.99 28.85
N ALA A 20 -49.90 14.79 29.81
CA ALA A 20 -50.06 13.55 30.52
C ALA A 20 -50.45 12.43 29.53
N ALA A 21 -49.69 11.35 29.52
CA ALA A 21 -50.10 10.08 28.91
C ALA A 21 -49.95 8.96 29.94
N THR A 22 -51.09 8.33 30.17
CA THR A 22 -51.43 7.30 31.14
C THR A 22 -50.60 6.03 31.02
N ALA A 23 -50.40 5.35 32.15
CA ALA A 23 -49.88 3.99 32.22
C ALA A 23 -50.78 2.98 31.50
N ALA A 24 -50.22 2.18 30.59
CA ALA A 24 -50.59 0.78 30.38
C ALA A 24 -49.65 0.11 29.36
N ASP A 25 -49.36 -1.15 29.65
CA ASP A 25 -48.89 -2.21 28.74
C ASP A 25 -47.37 -2.47 28.68
N LEU A 26 -46.91 -3.23 29.68
CA LEU A 26 -45.67 -4.00 29.64
C LEU A 26 -45.96 -5.36 28.97
N THR A 27 -45.83 -5.43 27.65
CA THR A 27 -45.74 -6.71 26.93
C THR A 27 -44.39 -6.83 26.23
N ALA A 28 -43.58 -7.73 26.80
CA ALA A 28 -42.34 -8.35 26.32
C ALA A 28 -41.65 -7.79 25.05
N VAL A 29 -40.52 -7.10 25.24
CA VAL A 29 -39.52 -6.90 24.18
C VAL A 29 -38.81 -8.24 23.93
N PRO A 30 -38.80 -8.79 22.71
CA PRO A 30 -38.01 -9.98 22.41
C PRO A 30 -36.52 -9.66 22.57
N PRO A 31 -35.68 -10.59 23.05
CA PRO A 31 -34.26 -10.32 23.18
C PRO A 31 -33.67 -10.04 21.79
N LEU A 32 -33.12 -8.83 21.60
CA LEU A 32 -32.24 -8.55 20.48
C LEU A 32 -31.04 -9.50 20.60
N THR A 33 -31.02 -10.53 19.76
CA THR A 33 -29.79 -11.28 19.52
C THR A 33 -28.91 -10.39 18.66
N VAL A 34 -27.97 -9.72 19.30
CA VAL A 34 -26.85 -9.06 18.61
C VAL A 34 -25.97 -10.18 18.08
N GLU A 35 -26.11 -10.50 16.79
CA GLU A 35 -25.15 -11.36 16.10
C GLU A 35 -23.82 -10.60 16.09
N LEU A 36 -22.86 -11.02 16.93
CA LEU A 36 -21.52 -10.46 16.89
C LEU A 36 -21.00 -10.62 15.45
N PRO A 37 -20.36 -9.60 14.86
CA PRO A 37 -19.70 -9.78 13.58
C PRO A 37 -18.77 -10.99 13.71
N ALA A 38 -18.95 -11.97 12.82
CA ALA A 38 -18.06 -13.13 12.76
C ALA A 38 -16.64 -12.56 12.75
N THR A 39 -15.87 -12.90 13.78
CA THR A 39 -14.44 -12.62 13.82
C THR A 39 -13.85 -13.49 12.72
N GLY A 40 -13.83 -12.96 11.50
CA GLY A 40 -13.08 -13.54 10.40
C GLY A 40 -11.66 -13.67 10.89
N VAL A 41 -11.22 -14.91 11.12
CA VAL A 41 -9.83 -15.22 11.38
C VAL A 41 -9.07 -14.70 10.16
N SER A 42 -8.36 -13.60 10.31
CA SER A 42 -7.40 -13.16 9.31
C SER A 42 -6.37 -14.28 9.20
N ARG A 43 -6.47 -15.08 8.16
CA ARG A 43 -5.52 -16.17 7.90
C ARG A 43 -4.20 -15.50 7.55
N SER A 44 -3.10 -15.90 8.20
CA SER A 44 -1.78 -15.45 7.79
C SER A 44 -1.56 -15.77 6.31
N PRO A 45 -0.89 -14.88 5.55
CA PRO A 45 -0.65 -15.11 4.15
C PRO A 45 0.24 -16.34 3.94
N ASP A 46 0.02 -17.06 2.85
CA ASP A 46 0.83 -18.21 2.46
C ASP A 46 2.26 -17.77 2.05
N PHE A 47 2.38 -16.54 1.54
CA PHE A 47 3.66 -15.91 1.19
C PHE A 47 3.80 -14.52 1.80
N THR A 48 5.00 -14.22 2.30
CA THR A 48 5.37 -12.92 2.88
C THR A 48 6.55 -12.34 2.12
N ILE A 49 6.67 -11.02 2.14
CA ILE A 49 7.77 -10.33 1.46
C ILE A 49 8.99 -10.33 2.37
N LEU A 50 10.03 -11.05 1.97
CA LEU A 50 11.28 -11.12 2.73
C LEU A 50 12.21 -9.95 2.44
N THR A 51 12.18 -9.43 1.23
CA THR A 51 13.04 -8.33 0.79
C THR A 51 12.29 -7.47 -0.21
N GLN A 52 12.55 -6.17 -0.17
CA GLN A 52 12.04 -5.24 -1.16
C GLN A 52 12.92 -4.00 -1.20
N ARG A 53 13.68 -3.86 -2.28
CA ARG A 53 14.64 -2.75 -2.42
C ARG A 53 14.65 -2.23 -3.84
N MET A 54 15.06 -0.97 -3.99
CA MET A 54 15.46 -0.47 -5.29
C MET A 54 16.84 -1.06 -5.64
N MET A 55 17.00 -1.56 -6.85
CA MET A 55 18.26 -2.13 -7.31
C MET A 55 19.26 -1.04 -7.64
N GLY A 56 20.55 -1.35 -7.48
CA GLY A 56 21.60 -0.36 -7.69
C GLY A 56 21.79 0.05 -9.15
N LYS A 57 22.19 1.29 -9.41
CA LYS A 57 22.41 1.80 -10.78
C LYS A 57 23.36 0.93 -11.60
N VAL A 58 24.48 0.52 -11.00
CA VAL A 58 25.49 -0.34 -11.68
C VAL A 58 24.98 -1.77 -11.83
N GLU A 59 24.22 -2.27 -10.85
CA GLU A 59 23.65 -3.62 -10.83
C GLU A 59 22.75 -3.89 -12.05
N VAL A 60 22.02 -2.85 -12.49
CA VAL A 60 21.03 -2.95 -13.58
C VAL A 60 21.57 -2.50 -14.94
N GLY A 61 22.86 -2.15 -15.03
CA GLY A 61 23.48 -1.71 -16.30
C GLY A 61 23.35 -0.22 -16.61
N GLY A 62 23.01 0.62 -15.63
CA GLY A 62 22.97 2.09 -15.76
C GLY A 62 21.60 2.64 -16.17
N CYS A 63 21.57 3.92 -16.59
CA CYS A 63 20.31 4.63 -16.90
C CYS A 63 19.68 4.24 -18.24
N GLU A 64 20.38 3.50 -19.11
CA GLU A 64 19.88 3.10 -20.43
C GLU A 64 19.09 1.78 -20.39
N ALA A 65 19.20 1.03 -19.28
CA ALA A 65 18.49 -0.22 -19.09
C ALA A 65 16.99 0.03 -18.88
N PRO A 66 16.11 -0.86 -19.36
CA PRO A 66 14.69 -0.76 -19.03
C PRO A 66 14.48 -0.93 -17.52
N ALA A 67 13.43 -0.32 -17.00
CA ALA A 67 12.99 -0.60 -15.64
C ALA A 67 12.48 -2.05 -15.54
N MET A 68 12.92 -2.76 -14.52
CA MET A 68 12.57 -4.16 -14.30
C MET A 68 12.12 -4.38 -12.86
N ILE A 69 11.20 -5.30 -12.65
CA ILE A 69 10.90 -5.85 -11.33
C ILE A 69 11.34 -7.31 -11.32
N TYR A 70 12.34 -7.60 -10.52
CA TYR A 70 12.89 -8.94 -10.32
C TYR A 70 12.24 -9.56 -9.11
N VAL A 71 11.73 -10.78 -9.26
CA VAL A 71 11.02 -11.50 -8.20
C VAL A 71 11.74 -12.81 -7.91
N LYS A 72 11.99 -13.10 -6.64
CA LYS A 72 12.55 -14.35 -6.12
C LYS A 72 11.63 -14.93 -5.06
N THR A 73 11.09 -16.12 -5.33
CA THR A 73 10.26 -16.85 -4.36
C THR A 73 11.06 -17.93 -3.67
N VAL A 74 10.93 -17.99 -2.34
CA VAL A 74 11.56 -19.02 -1.50
C VAL A 74 10.54 -19.69 -0.58
N ASP A 75 10.82 -20.91 -0.17
CA ASP A 75 10.05 -21.60 0.88
C ASP A 75 10.50 -21.16 2.28
N ALA A 76 9.86 -21.76 3.31
CA ALA A 76 10.15 -21.48 4.71
C ALA A 76 11.60 -21.82 5.13
N GLN A 77 12.34 -22.59 4.33
CA GLN A 77 13.73 -22.94 4.55
C GLN A 77 14.69 -22.05 3.74
N GLY A 78 14.16 -21.06 3.00
CA GLY A 78 14.93 -20.17 2.14
C GLY A 78 15.34 -20.79 0.80
N LYS A 79 14.80 -21.96 0.43
CA LYS A 79 15.08 -22.58 -0.87
C LYS A 79 14.20 -21.96 -1.94
N LEU A 80 14.79 -21.68 -3.10
CA LEU A 80 14.08 -21.13 -4.26
C LEU A 80 12.96 -22.06 -4.75
N VAL A 81 11.78 -21.49 -5.02
CA VAL A 81 10.56 -22.22 -5.39
C VAL A 81 10.06 -21.79 -6.77
N ASP A 82 9.99 -22.73 -7.71
CA ASP A 82 9.42 -22.52 -9.04
C ASP A 82 7.89 -22.69 -9.04
N GLY A 83 7.24 -22.21 -10.09
CA GLY A 83 5.82 -22.46 -10.34
C GLY A 83 4.86 -21.56 -9.55
N ILE A 84 5.36 -20.49 -8.94
CA ILE A 84 4.55 -19.46 -8.30
C ILE A 84 4.13 -18.44 -9.36
N ILE A 85 2.85 -18.09 -9.38
CA ILE A 85 2.27 -17.13 -10.31
C ILE A 85 2.26 -15.76 -9.64
N VAL A 86 2.96 -14.81 -10.25
CA VAL A 86 3.14 -13.45 -9.75
C VAL A 86 2.51 -12.47 -10.74
N GLN A 87 1.87 -11.43 -10.23
CA GLN A 87 1.27 -10.38 -11.07
C GLN A 87 1.66 -9.00 -10.56
N ALA A 88 2.07 -8.15 -11.50
CA ALA A 88 2.25 -6.72 -11.26
C ALA A 88 0.97 -5.94 -11.60
N PHE A 89 0.66 -4.96 -10.77
CA PHE A 89 -0.46 -4.05 -10.88
C PHE A 89 0.07 -2.62 -11.00
N TRP A 90 -0.63 -1.79 -11.75
CA TRP A 90 -0.37 -0.36 -11.89
C TRP A 90 -1.70 0.39 -11.92
N ASP A 91 -1.69 1.72 -11.83
CA ASP A 91 -2.92 2.52 -11.69
C ASP A 91 -3.95 2.32 -12.82
N GLY A 92 -3.51 1.92 -14.01
CA GLY A 92 -4.38 1.65 -15.16
C GLY A 92 -4.74 0.17 -15.37
N GLY A 93 -4.28 -0.75 -14.52
CA GLY A 93 -4.64 -2.17 -14.64
C GLY A 93 -3.60 -3.15 -14.09
N LYS A 94 -3.43 -4.27 -14.80
CA LYS A 94 -2.53 -5.35 -14.41
C LYS A 94 -1.76 -5.88 -15.61
N PHE A 95 -0.54 -6.35 -15.36
CA PHE A 95 0.28 -7.03 -16.35
C PHE A 95 -0.16 -8.49 -16.48
N GLU A 96 0.22 -9.14 -17.57
CA GLU A 96 0.06 -10.59 -17.67
C GLU A 96 0.81 -11.28 -16.53
N PRO A 97 0.22 -12.30 -15.87
CA PRO A 97 0.92 -13.04 -14.82
C PRO A 97 2.17 -13.73 -15.36
N VAL A 98 3.22 -13.74 -14.55
CA VAL A 98 4.47 -14.44 -14.84
C VAL A 98 4.66 -15.60 -13.85
N VAL A 99 5.35 -16.64 -14.29
CA VAL A 99 5.62 -17.84 -13.47
C VAL A 99 7.09 -17.89 -13.10
N THR A 100 7.38 -18.08 -11.82
CA THR A 100 8.75 -18.26 -11.32
C THR A 100 9.39 -19.55 -11.84
N GLY A 101 10.69 -19.51 -12.10
CA GLY A 101 11.47 -20.61 -12.67
C GLY A 101 11.86 -20.40 -14.13
N SER A 102 11.15 -19.53 -14.85
CA SER A 102 11.40 -19.27 -16.28
C SER A 102 12.71 -18.51 -16.56
N LYS A 103 13.28 -17.84 -15.55
CA LYS A 103 14.51 -17.04 -15.62
C LYS A 103 15.66 -17.59 -14.77
N GLY A 104 15.47 -18.80 -14.23
CA GLY A 104 16.32 -19.41 -13.21
C GLY A 104 15.50 -19.81 -11.98
N PRO A 105 16.05 -20.63 -11.07
CA PRO A 105 15.31 -21.19 -9.94
C PRO A 105 14.66 -20.11 -9.08
N GLY A 106 13.36 -20.23 -8.82
CA GLY A 106 12.53 -19.30 -8.06
C GLY A 106 12.41 -17.91 -8.64
N THR A 107 12.89 -17.66 -9.86
CA THR A 107 13.00 -16.30 -10.39
C THR A 107 11.96 -16.00 -11.46
N ALA A 108 11.44 -14.78 -11.44
CA ALA A 108 10.65 -14.18 -12.51
C ALA A 108 11.11 -12.73 -12.74
N GLU A 109 10.88 -12.24 -13.95
CA GLU A 109 11.20 -10.87 -14.36
C GLU A 109 9.96 -10.25 -14.99
N ILE A 110 9.66 -9.03 -14.59
CA ILE A 110 8.57 -8.23 -15.15
C ILE A 110 9.20 -6.97 -15.75
N VAL A 111 8.98 -6.76 -17.05
CA VAL A 111 9.38 -5.52 -17.71
C VAL A 111 8.43 -4.43 -17.25
N ALA A 112 8.97 -3.43 -16.55
CA ALA A 112 8.22 -2.26 -16.12
C ALA A 112 8.48 -1.10 -17.09
N SER A 113 7.47 -0.26 -17.23
CA SER A 113 7.63 1.07 -17.82
C SER A 113 7.86 2.08 -16.69
N SER A 114 8.01 3.35 -17.03
CA SER A 114 7.92 4.44 -16.06
C SER A 114 6.51 4.46 -15.44
N GLY A 115 6.41 4.29 -14.12
CA GLY A 115 5.14 4.29 -13.40
C GLY A 115 5.24 3.84 -11.95
N ASP A 116 4.07 3.58 -11.36
CA ASP A 116 3.87 3.16 -9.99
C ASP A 116 3.27 1.76 -9.97
N TYR A 117 3.89 0.84 -9.24
CA TYR A 117 3.60 -0.60 -9.30
C TYR A 117 3.39 -1.22 -7.92
N TYR A 118 2.56 -2.26 -7.89
CA TYR A 118 2.49 -3.24 -6.81
C TYR A 118 2.67 -4.65 -7.37
N VAL A 119 3.19 -5.57 -6.56
CA VAL A 119 3.34 -6.98 -6.93
C VAL A 119 2.70 -7.87 -5.86
N GLU A 120 2.07 -8.94 -6.33
CA GLU A 120 1.38 -9.92 -5.49
C GLU A 120 1.52 -11.33 -6.10
N ILE A 121 1.55 -12.35 -5.25
CA ILE A 121 1.39 -13.75 -5.66
C ILE A 121 -0.11 -14.04 -5.73
N ILE A 122 -0.55 -14.52 -6.89
CA ILE A 122 -1.97 -14.77 -7.17
C ILE A 122 -2.31 -16.25 -7.26
N GLY A 123 -1.33 -17.15 -7.08
CA GLY A 123 -1.53 -18.59 -7.12
C GLY A 123 -0.27 -19.35 -7.53
N ASN A 124 -0.44 -20.61 -7.90
CA ASN A 124 0.63 -21.45 -8.42
C ASN A 124 0.17 -22.31 -9.61
N VAL A 125 1.11 -22.93 -10.31
CA VAL A 125 0.82 -23.79 -11.47
C VAL A 125 0.05 -25.06 -11.14
N SER A 126 -0.04 -25.44 -9.86
CA SER A 126 -0.88 -26.56 -9.41
C SER A 126 -2.36 -26.19 -9.32
N GLY A 127 -2.70 -24.91 -9.50
CA GLY A 127 -4.07 -24.40 -9.44
C GLY A 127 -4.55 -24.04 -8.03
N ALA A 128 -3.64 -23.94 -7.06
CA ALA A 128 -3.99 -23.45 -5.73
C ALA A 128 -4.07 -21.93 -5.74
N ASP A 129 -5.18 -21.39 -5.23
CA ASP A 129 -5.26 -19.98 -4.84
C ASP A 129 -4.42 -19.81 -3.57
N LEU A 130 -3.46 -18.89 -3.65
CA LEU A 130 -2.56 -18.57 -2.56
C LEU A 130 -2.81 -17.15 -2.10
N THR A 131 -2.71 -16.94 -0.80
CA THR A 131 -2.75 -15.61 -0.20
C THR A 131 -1.32 -15.07 -0.06
N SER A 132 -1.12 -13.79 -0.32
CA SER A 132 0.19 -13.16 -0.15
C SER A 132 0.09 -11.73 0.35
N GLU A 133 1.17 -11.26 0.96
CA GLU A 133 1.35 -9.83 1.17
C GLU A 133 1.54 -9.12 -0.16
N ARG A 134 0.88 -7.97 -0.32
CA ARG A 134 1.16 -7.08 -1.45
C ARG A 134 2.41 -6.27 -1.14
N SER A 135 3.23 -6.05 -2.17
CA SER A 135 4.41 -5.19 -2.10
C SER A 135 4.05 -3.77 -1.65
N ARG A 136 5.06 -3.01 -1.20
CA ARG A 136 4.91 -1.55 -1.14
C ARG A 136 4.81 -1.01 -2.56
N LEU A 137 4.46 0.26 -2.66
CA LEU A 137 4.50 0.96 -3.94
C LEU A 137 5.94 1.07 -4.47
N LEU A 138 6.15 0.49 -5.65
CA LEU A 138 7.41 0.52 -6.39
C LEU A 138 7.32 1.60 -7.46
N ARG A 139 8.13 2.66 -7.35
CA ARG A 139 8.04 3.84 -8.22
C ARG A 139 9.18 3.87 -9.21
N THR A 140 8.96 3.34 -10.41
CA THR A 140 9.98 3.33 -11.47
C THR A 140 10.08 4.69 -12.18
N ALA A 141 9.07 5.55 -12.04
CA ALA A 141 9.11 6.92 -12.56
C ALA A 141 9.84 7.89 -11.61
N TYR A 142 9.47 7.83 -10.34
CA TYR A 142 9.84 8.84 -9.35
C TYR A 142 10.01 8.23 -7.95
N PRO A 143 11.15 7.57 -7.68
CA PRO A 143 11.40 6.93 -6.39
C PRO A 143 11.53 7.93 -5.24
N SER A 144 11.47 7.39 -4.02
CA SER A 144 11.82 8.17 -2.84
C SER A 144 13.32 8.55 -2.87
N VAL A 145 13.68 9.68 -2.25
CA VAL A 145 15.09 10.06 -2.06
C VAL A 145 15.84 8.98 -1.27
N ALA A 146 15.17 8.34 -0.30
CA ALA A 146 15.74 7.25 0.49
C ALA A 146 16.13 6.05 -0.40
N ASP A 147 15.22 5.60 -1.27
CA ASP A 147 15.51 4.52 -2.24
C ASP A 147 16.69 4.91 -3.15
N LEU A 148 16.71 6.14 -3.67
CA LEU A 148 17.77 6.63 -4.56
C LEU A 148 19.15 6.67 -3.88
N LEU A 149 19.20 7.10 -2.62
CA LEU A 149 20.44 7.12 -1.85
C LEU A 149 20.92 5.70 -1.55
N GLU A 150 20.03 4.83 -1.07
CA GLU A 150 20.35 3.44 -0.73
C GLU A 150 20.86 2.66 -1.95
N ALA A 151 20.23 2.86 -3.11
CA ALA A 151 20.62 2.20 -4.36
C ALA A 151 21.77 2.91 -5.11
N GLY A 152 22.35 3.98 -4.56
CA GLY A 152 23.50 4.65 -5.15
C GLY A 152 23.21 5.44 -6.44
N TYR A 153 21.99 5.93 -6.63
CA TYR A 153 21.67 6.82 -7.76
C TYR A 153 22.08 8.28 -7.52
N CYS A 154 22.31 8.64 -6.26
CA CYS A 154 22.70 9.98 -5.83
C CYS A 154 24.15 10.04 -5.35
N GLU A 155 25.03 9.28 -5.99
CA GLU A 155 26.47 9.29 -5.68
C GLU A 155 27.03 10.71 -5.67
N SER A 156 27.74 11.05 -4.58
CA SER A 156 28.36 12.36 -4.34
C SER A 156 27.38 13.53 -4.17
N LEU A 157 26.08 13.27 -4.02
CA LEU A 157 25.06 14.28 -3.72
C LEU A 157 24.55 14.08 -2.28
N ASP A 158 24.21 15.18 -1.61
CA ASP A 158 23.40 15.09 -0.39
C ASP A 158 21.92 14.81 -0.71
N ALA A 159 21.09 14.60 0.33
CA ALA A 159 19.68 14.27 0.16
C ALA A 159 18.88 15.38 -0.55
N HIS A 160 19.20 16.65 -0.31
CA HIS A 160 18.50 17.77 -0.92
C HIS A 160 18.93 17.97 -2.38
N GLU A 161 20.22 17.84 -2.68
CA GLU A 161 20.71 17.85 -4.06
C GLU A 161 20.16 16.67 -4.87
N CYS A 162 20.09 15.49 -4.26
CA CYS A 162 19.47 14.29 -4.82
C CYS A 162 17.98 14.54 -5.15
N GLU A 163 17.23 15.13 -4.22
CA GLU A 163 15.84 15.54 -4.43
C GLU A 163 15.69 16.50 -5.62
N LEU A 164 16.47 17.58 -5.65
CA LEU A 164 16.43 18.54 -6.76
C LEU A 164 16.73 17.87 -8.11
N LYS A 165 17.72 16.97 -8.15
CA LYS A 165 18.09 16.25 -9.38
C LYS A 165 17.00 15.25 -9.81
N ARG A 166 16.38 14.55 -8.86
CA ARG A 166 15.23 13.68 -9.12
C ARG A 166 14.07 14.48 -9.73
N ASP A 167 13.75 15.62 -9.14
CA ASP A 167 12.62 16.48 -9.55
C ASP A 167 12.84 17.12 -10.93
N GLN A 168 14.10 17.35 -11.29
CA GLN A 168 14.50 17.80 -12.63
C GLN A 168 14.66 16.66 -13.64
N ASN A 169 14.35 15.41 -13.25
CA ASN A 169 14.55 14.22 -14.07
C ASN A 169 16.00 14.02 -14.54
N ALA A 170 16.98 14.49 -13.75
CA ALA A 170 18.41 14.53 -14.08
C ALA A 170 19.23 13.36 -13.50
N LEU A 171 18.56 12.31 -13.02
CA LEU A 171 19.16 11.07 -12.53
C LEU A 171 19.01 9.97 -13.60
N CYS A 172 18.15 8.97 -13.37
CA CYS A 172 17.80 7.95 -14.37
C CYS A 172 16.27 7.84 -14.48
N GLY A 173 15.62 8.97 -14.74
CA GLY A 173 14.15 9.07 -14.69
C GLY A 173 13.42 8.04 -15.54
N GLY A 174 12.57 7.21 -14.92
CA GLY A 174 11.85 6.14 -15.60
C GLY A 174 12.62 4.81 -15.71
N HIS A 175 13.88 4.76 -15.26
CA HIS A 175 14.79 3.61 -15.42
C HIS A 175 15.24 3.02 -14.07
N TYR A 176 14.34 3.03 -13.07
CA TYR A 176 14.60 2.46 -11.75
C TYR A 176 14.00 1.06 -11.66
N SER A 177 14.80 0.09 -11.22
CA SER A 177 14.39 -1.31 -11.06
C SER A 177 14.28 -1.70 -9.60
N TYR A 178 13.51 -2.75 -9.32
CA TYR A 178 13.26 -3.23 -7.97
C TYR A 178 13.48 -4.74 -7.86
N GLU A 179 13.90 -5.20 -6.69
CA GLU A 179 13.98 -6.61 -6.32
C GLU A 179 12.97 -6.92 -5.21
N LEU A 180 12.28 -8.04 -5.35
CA LEU A 180 11.31 -8.65 -4.43
C LEU A 180 11.67 -10.11 -4.16
#